data_AF-A0A1T4SPB6-F1
#
_entry.id   AF-A0A1T4SPB6-F1
#
_cell.length_a   1.000
_cell.length_b   1.000
_cell.length_c   1.000
_cell.angle_alpha   90.00
_cell.angle_beta   90.00
_cell.angle_gamma   90.00
#
_symmetry.space_group_name_H-M   'P 1'
#
loop_
_entity.id
_entity.type
_entity.pdbx_description
1 polymer ?
#
loop_
_entity_poly.entity_id
_entity_poly.type
_entity_poly.pdbx_seq_one_letter_code
_entity_poly.pdbx_strand_id
1 'polypeptide(L)'
;MRLSDGAFSVATQCFFANDHNGDDISKVDARVYTSGRAKPQQEKAKRFLSDLGVRELGEAEEIELILRARYTEEAEIPDDKTYLEDLKRFVALTEQQPETAKLFASYYIFQGEDARWYKPGDIYLDQPYKQTDLSAYYSRFGEDAECAPLHARYKDCGIPTKRVRAFAEAVGARVELKIKRGECRNNPQWAYLRSVGGERYTSSRDNDYFIPHLPELLRTPSLELSRLVWRTITSLASDSDYLQAVFRRNYSGGTHYADSRLVHELRAARWVPQGNGKFVRPAEASSELLPEGFAFDLGNPGLKAIQFGAEADRRSAQEQLKDSIAKKAGFADAGALERAKRFAALPQEEQERFFAEREKAAKAAIPDRNLINPQRHARNVAEQAADAPDKESEIRGRSVSIGREDVKIEAEQYLRQHYRNADGDMTCQICKGPLPFKLDDGSEFFETVEFLPGLRKRHFQNYLALCPNHSAMYRHANGCKEIICDMVEGLTGNELEVILAQRDMTIYLSAVHIVDIKAVLAAEANLPAEAEDQDME
;
A
#
# COMPACT_ATOMS: atom_id res chain seq x y z
N MET A 1 -43.17 28.71 52.90
CA MET A 1 -44.21 27.75 52.48
C MET A 1 -44.17 26.53 53.35
N ARG A 2 -45.31 26.08 53.88
CA ARG A 2 -45.40 24.82 54.63
C ARG A 2 -45.39 23.65 53.65
N LEU A 3 -44.53 22.68 53.91
CA LEU A 3 -44.33 21.49 53.11
C LEU A 3 -45.18 20.31 53.61
N SER A 4 -45.35 19.29 52.78
CA SER A 4 -46.11 18.08 53.07
C SER A 4 -45.55 17.25 54.24
N ASP A 5 -44.25 17.35 54.49
CA ASP A 5 -43.54 16.74 55.64
C ASP A 5 -43.66 17.55 56.94
N GLY A 6 -44.31 18.73 56.89
CA GLY A 6 -44.46 19.64 58.02
C GLY A 6 -43.34 20.67 58.19
N ALA A 7 -42.28 20.62 57.38
CA ALA A 7 -41.22 21.62 57.36
C ALA A 7 -41.65 22.91 56.63
N PHE A 8 -40.77 23.92 56.63
CA PHE A 8 -40.98 25.17 55.92
C PHE A 8 -39.84 25.45 54.94
N SER A 9 -40.16 25.87 53.72
CA SER A 9 -39.19 26.24 52.69
C SER A 9 -39.59 27.52 51.94
N VAL A 10 -38.68 28.08 51.14
CA VAL A 10 -38.91 29.29 50.34
C VAL A 10 -39.76 28.94 49.12
N ALA A 11 -40.71 29.82 48.76
CA ALA A 11 -41.67 29.56 47.68
C ALA A 11 -41.03 29.15 46.35
N THR A 12 -39.91 29.76 45.98
CA THR A 12 -39.14 29.47 44.76
C THR A 12 -38.47 28.08 44.72
N GLN A 13 -38.39 27.42 45.88
CA GLN A 13 -37.83 26.08 46.05
C GLN A 13 -38.92 25.01 46.28
N CYS A 14 -40.21 25.41 46.19
CA CYS A 14 -41.33 24.52 46.46
C CYS A 14 -42.12 24.21 45.18
N PHE A 15 -42.75 23.04 45.16
CA PHE A 15 -43.61 22.60 44.06
C PHE A 15 -45.02 22.23 44.54
N PHE A 16 -46.00 22.30 43.65
CA PHE A 16 -47.33 21.74 43.94
C PHE A 16 -47.28 20.21 44.03
N ALA A 17 -48.12 19.64 44.89
CA ALA A 17 -48.27 18.19 44.96
C ALA A 17 -48.94 17.67 43.68
N ASN A 18 -48.25 16.72 43.02
CA ASN A 18 -48.73 15.92 41.89
C ASN A 18 -48.77 14.44 42.33
N ASP A 19 -49.21 13.53 41.46
CA ASP A 19 -49.37 12.08 41.73
C ASP A 19 -48.06 11.32 42.05
N HIS A 20 -46.94 12.01 42.21
CA HIS A 20 -45.62 11.43 42.41
C HIS A 20 -45.19 11.41 43.89
N ASN A 21 -44.54 10.33 44.31
CA ASN A 21 -44.12 10.02 45.69
C ASN A 21 -42.60 10.22 45.95
N GLY A 22 -41.91 11.08 45.21
CA GLY A 22 -40.52 11.42 45.58
C GLY A 22 -40.46 12.09 46.96
N ASP A 23 -39.80 11.44 47.93
CA ASP A 23 -39.67 11.89 49.33
C ASP A 23 -38.72 13.09 49.48
N ASP A 24 -37.84 13.33 48.50
CA ASP A 24 -36.78 14.34 48.56
C ASP A 24 -37.17 15.70 47.93
N ILE A 25 -38.47 15.91 47.72
CA ILE A 25 -39.01 17.08 47.05
C ILE A 25 -39.81 17.92 48.04
N SER A 26 -39.46 19.20 48.15
CA SER A 26 -40.21 20.21 48.90
C SER A 26 -41.57 20.49 48.24
N LYS A 27 -42.55 19.61 48.45
CA LYS A 27 -43.93 19.79 47.98
C LYS A 27 -44.71 20.62 48.98
N VAL A 28 -45.42 21.62 48.50
CA VAL A 28 -46.33 22.42 49.33
C VAL A 28 -47.45 21.50 49.85
N ASP A 29 -47.72 21.54 51.16
CA ASP A 29 -48.83 20.80 51.75
C ASP A 29 -50.13 21.18 51.02
N ALA A 30 -50.83 20.19 50.47
CA ALA A 30 -52.06 20.39 49.70
C ALA A 30 -53.09 21.23 50.47
N ARG A 31 -53.11 21.15 51.80
CA ARG A 31 -54.01 21.95 52.66
C ARG A 31 -53.78 23.45 52.54
N VAL A 32 -52.58 23.90 52.13
CA VAL A 32 -52.24 25.32 51.96
C VAL A 32 -53.02 25.96 50.82
N TYR A 33 -53.38 25.20 49.78
CA TYR A 33 -54.12 25.71 48.62
C TYR A 33 -55.48 25.05 48.37
N THR A 34 -55.83 24.00 49.11
CA THR A 34 -57.13 23.30 48.98
C THR A 34 -58.11 23.56 50.13
N SER A 35 -57.72 24.29 51.18
CA SER A 35 -58.54 24.51 52.39
C SER A 35 -59.78 25.39 52.21
N GLY A 36 -59.90 26.12 51.08
CA GLY A 36 -61.09 26.92 50.77
C GLY A 36 -62.32 26.06 50.44
N ARG A 37 -63.52 26.50 50.83
CA ARG A 37 -64.78 25.73 50.59
C ARG A 37 -65.26 25.77 49.14
N ALA A 38 -64.84 26.76 48.35
CA ALA A 38 -65.26 26.94 46.96
C ALA A 38 -64.07 26.85 46.00
N LYS A 39 -64.26 26.20 44.84
CA LYS A 39 -63.25 26.07 43.76
C LYS A 39 -62.54 27.39 43.41
N PRO A 40 -63.25 28.52 43.23
CA PRO A 40 -62.60 29.80 42.93
C PRO A 40 -61.65 30.31 44.02
N GLN A 41 -61.87 29.93 45.28
CA GLN A 41 -60.98 30.30 46.39
C GLN A 41 -59.71 29.44 46.38
N GLN A 42 -59.83 28.15 46.09
CA GLN A 42 -58.70 27.24 45.94
C GLN A 42 -57.83 27.63 44.74
N GLU A 43 -58.44 28.00 43.62
CA GLU A 43 -57.73 28.51 42.43
C GLU A 43 -57.00 29.83 42.71
N LYS A 44 -57.62 30.76 43.44
CA LYS A 44 -56.94 32.01 43.87
C LYS A 44 -55.78 31.74 44.82
N ALA A 45 -55.92 30.79 45.75
CA ALA A 45 -54.84 30.38 46.64
C ALA A 45 -53.68 29.76 45.84
N LYS A 46 -53.99 28.82 44.92
CA LYS A 46 -52.99 28.22 44.03
C LYS A 46 -52.27 29.28 43.20
N ARG A 47 -53.01 30.23 42.60
CA ARG A 47 -52.46 31.34 41.83
C ARG A 47 -51.56 32.26 42.66
N PHE A 48 -51.96 32.59 43.89
CA PHE A 48 -51.12 33.37 44.81
C PHE A 48 -49.79 32.66 45.14
N LEU A 49 -49.82 31.34 45.35
CA LEU A 49 -48.59 30.57 45.58
C LEU A 49 -47.71 30.54 44.32
N SER A 50 -48.31 30.44 43.13
CA SER A 50 -47.60 30.58 41.85
C SER A 50 -46.94 31.95 41.69
N ASP A 51 -47.65 33.03 42.05
CA ASP A 51 -47.12 34.41 42.01
C ASP A 51 -45.94 34.59 42.99
N LEU A 52 -45.90 33.82 44.09
CA LEU A 52 -44.78 33.77 45.03
C LEU A 52 -43.61 32.89 44.56
N GLY A 53 -43.76 32.14 43.47
CA GLY A 53 -42.71 31.31 42.85
C GLY A 53 -42.85 29.80 43.04
N VAL A 54 -43.96 29.30 43.59
CA VAL A 54 -44.26 27.85 43.64
C VAL A 54 -44.62 27.37 42.24
N ARG A 55 -43.89 26.37 41.74
CA ARG A 55 -44.06 25.86 40.38
C ARG A 55 -44.82 24.53 40.36
N GLU A 56 -45.47 24.23 39.25
CA GLU A 56 -45.85 22.85 38.96
C GLU A 56 -44.59 22.07 38.59
N LEU A 57 -44.48 20.85 39.09
CA LEU A 57 -43.34 19.99 38.80
C LEU A 57 -43.54 19.41 37.40
N GLY A 58 -42.75 19.88 36.43
CA GLY A 58 -42.73 19.37 35.07
C GLY A 58 -41.85 18.14 34.96
N GLU A 59 -42.01 17.38 33.86
CA GLU A 59 -41.20 16.19 33.59
C GLU A 59 -39.69 16.49 33.56
N ALA A 60 -39.30 17.69 33.11
CA ALA A 60 -37.91 18.13 33.09
C ALA A 60 -37.34 18.32 34.51
N GLU A 61 -38.09 18.97 35.41
CA GLU A 61 -37.69 19.12 36.82
C GLU A 61 -37.64 17.76 37.54
N GLU A 62 -38.54 16.82 37.22
CA GLU A 62 -38.50 15.47 37.76
C GLU A 62 -37.24 14.72 37.35
N ILE A 63 -36.93 14.74 36.06
CA ILE A 63 -35.74 14.11 35.52
C ILE A 63 -34.48 14.75 36.12
N GLU A 64 -34.45 16.07 36.31
CA GLU A 64 -33.33 16.73 36.98
C GLU A 64 -33.10 16.21 38.40
N LEU A 65 -34.18 15.99 39.17
CA LEU A 65 -34.08 15.44 40.52
C LEU A 65 -33.60 13.99 40.51
N ILE A 66 -34.10 13.17 39.59
CA ILE A 66 -33.62 11.79 39.40
C ILE A 66 -32.13 11.77 39.07
N LEU A 67 -31.69 12.64 38.16
CA LEU A 67 -30.29 12.77 37.76
C LEU A 67 -29.38 13.12 38.94
N ARG A 68 -29.79 14.09 39.77
CA ARG A 68 -29.06 14.49 40.98
C ARG A 68 -29.02 13.43 42.06
N ALA A 69 -30.05 12.59 42.17
CA ALA A 69 -30.13 11.57 43.20
C ALA A 69 -29.38 10.28 42.84
N ARG A 70 -29.37 9.89 41.55
CA ARG A 70 -28.93 8.55 41.11
C ARG A 70 -27.78 8.54 40.10
N TYR A 71 -27.49 9.65 39.44
CA TYR A 71 -26.57 9.70 38.29
C TYR A 71 -25.41 10.69 38.48
N THR A 72 -24.98 10.89 39.73
CA THR A 72 -23.76 11.62 40.07
C THR A 72 -22.57 10.67 40.24
N GLU A 73 -21.36 11.22 40.36
CA GLU A 73 -20.13 10.41 40.51
C GLU A 73 -20.13 9.61 41.82
N GLU A 74 -20.72 10.17 42.87
CA GLU A 74 -20.78 9.59 44.21
C GLU A 74 -22.03 8.74 44.47
N ALA A 75 -23.02 8.78 43.57
CA ALA A 75 -24.27 8.05 43.75
C ALA A 75 -24.07 6.54 43.53
N GLU A 76 -24.77 5.72 44.31
CA GLU A 76 -24.90 4.30 44.00
C GLU A 76 -25.73 4.13 42.73
N ILE A 77 -25.16 3.40 41.76
CA ILE A 77 -25.79 3.15 40.48
C ILE A 77 -27.12 2.40 40.70
N PRO A 78 -28.23 2.86 40.11
CA PRO A 78 -29.51 2.18 40.25
C PRO A 78 -29.48 0.78 39.63
N ASP A 79 -30.33 -0.13 40.13
CA ASP A 79 -30.48 -1.44 39.51
C ASP A 79 -30.99 -1.33 38.07
N ASP A 80 -30.74 -2.38 37.28
CA ASP A 80 -31.05 -2.40 35.85
C ASP A 80 -32.51 -2.08 35.52
N LYS A 81 -33.46 -2.49 36.37
CA LYS A 81 -34.88 -2.23 36.11
C LYS A 81 -35.17 -0.75 36.29
N THR A 82 -34.73 -0.16 37.40
CA THR A 82 -34.88 1.28 37.65
C THR A 82 -34.15 2.11 36.59
N TYR A 83 -32.94 1.73 36.22
CA TYR A 83 -32.19 2.40 35.17
C TYR A 83 -32.94 2.43 33.83
N LEU A 84 -33.54 1.32 33.41
CA LEU A 84 -34.28 1.24 32.14
C LEU A 84 -35.59 2.05 32.16
N GLU A 85 -36.26 2.14 33.31
CA GLU A 85 -37.43 3.01 33.48
C GLU A 85 -37.03 4.50 33.36
N ASP A 86 -35.95 4.89 34.04
CA ASP A 86 -35.40 6.25 33.98
C ASP A 86 -34.93 6.60 32.56
N LEU A 87 -34.19 5.70 31.89
CA LEU A 87 -33.71 5.90 30.52
C LEU A 87 -34.88 6.10 29.52
N LYS A 88 -35.99 5.38 29.67
CA LYS A 88 -37.18 5.58 28.82
C LYS A 88 -37.76 6.98 29.00
N ARG A 89 -37.79 7.49 30.22
CA ARG A 89 -38.23 8.86 30.52
C ARG A 89 -37.26 9.88 29.94
N PHE A 90 -35.96 9.66 30.06
CA PHE A 90 -34.93 10.55 29.50
C PHE A 90 -35.07 10.68 27.98
N VAL A 91 -35.21 9.54 27.28
CA VAL A 91 -35.44 9.52 25.84
C VAL A 91 -36.74 10.25 25.49
N ALA A 92 -37.85 9.96 26.19
CA ALA A 92 -39.13 10.60 25.94
C ALA A 92 -39.10 12.12 26.15
N LEU A 93 -38.43 12.60 27.21
CA LEU A 93 -38.29 14.02 27.48
C LEU A 93 -37.53 14.72 26.35
N THR A 94 -36.39 14.18 25.92
CA THR A 94 -35.60 14.80 24.83
C THR A 94 -36.31 14.78 23.47
N GLU A 95 -37.17 13.79 23.21
CA GLU A 95 -37.99 13.75 21.99
C GLU A 95 -39.11 14.80 21.99
N GLN A 96 -39.69 15.05 23.16
CA GLN A 96 -40.77 16.04 23.32
C GLN A 96 -40.24 17.47 23.48
N GLN A 97 -39.09 17.63 24.13
CA GLN A 97 -38.47 18.90 24.51
C GLN A 97 -36.95 18.85 24.24
N PRO A 98 -36.49 18.96 22.98
CA PRO A 98 -35.08 18.82 22.63
C PRO A 98 -34.13 19.79 23.36
N GLU A 99 -34.61 20.96 23.78
CA GLU A 99 -33.87 21.95 24.56
C GLU A 99 -33.40 21.44 25.93
N THR A 100 -34.08 20.42 26.47
CA THR A 100 -33.74 19.79 27.75
C THR A 100 -32.53 18.87 27.65
N ALA A 101 -32.04 18.54 26.45
CA ALA A 101 -30.92 17.62 26.28
C ALA A 101 -29.63 18.07 27.03
N LYS A 102 -29.46 19.38 27.22
CA LYS A 102 -28.33 19.94 27.99
C LYS A 102 -28.34 19.56 29.47
N LEU A 103 -29.52 19.20 30.01
CA LEU A 103 -29.68 18.77 31.39
C LEU A 103 -28.80 17.57 31.73
N PHE A 104 -28.63 16.66 30.77
CA PHE A 104 -27.94 15.39 30.96
C PHE A 104 -26.41 15.47 30.89
N ALA A 105 -25.85 16.57 30.39
CA ALA A 105 -24.44 16.68 30.01
C ALA A 105 -23.46 16.42 31.17
N SER A 106 -23.87 16.72 32.41
CA SER A 106 -23.03 16.62 33.60
C SER A 106 -23.22 15.32 34.40
N TYR A 107 -24.12 14.42 33.98
CA TYR A 107 -24.51 13.24 34.74
C TYR A 107 -24.03 11.94 34.09
N TYR A 108 -23.76 10.92 34.90
CA TYR A 108 -23.20 9.64 34.49
C TYR A 108 -24.30 8.67 34.04
N ILE A 109 -24.90 8.94 32.88
CA ILE A 109 -26.11 8.25 32.41
C ILE A 109 -25.88 7.12 31.42
N PHE A 110 -24.64 6.95 30.93
CA PHE A 110 -24.30 5.91 29.96
C PHE A 110 -23.25 4.95 30.49
N GLN A 111 -23.41 3.67 30.19
CA GLN A 111 -22.39 2.66 30.41
C GLN A 111 -21.52 2.48 29.16
N GLY A 112 -20.20 2.46 29.34
CA GLY A 112 -19.22 2.13 28.30
C GLY A 112 -19.00 0.61 28.20
N GLU A 113 -18.36 0.14 27.12
CA GLU A 113 -18.03 -1.30 26.97
C GLU A 113 -17.14 -1.88 28.07
N ASP A 114 -16.41 -1.02 28.78
CA ASP A 114 -15.61 -1.36 29.97
C ASP A 114 -16.45 -1.49 31.26
N ALA A 115 -17.78 -1.46 31.12
CA ALA A 115 -18.79 -1.50 32.18
C ALA A 115 -18.79 -0.31 33.14
N ARG A 116 -17.98 0.74 32.90
CA ARG A 116 -17.99 1.98 33.70
C ARG A 116 -19.07 2.94 33.23
N TRP A 117 -19.44 3.87 34.10
CA TRP A 117 -20.44 4.90 33.81
C TRP A 117 -19.77 6.20 33.40
N TYR A 118 -20.38 6.88 32.43
CA TYR A 118 -19.83 8.04 31.75
C TYR A 118 -20.86 9.14 31.56
N LYS A 119 -20.36 10.37 31.54
CA LYS A 119 -21.10 11.51 31.03
C LYS A 119 -21.28 11.38 29.52
N PRO A 120 -22.36 11.93 28.94
CA PRO A 120 -22.57 11.90 27.50
C PRO A 120 -21.36 12.33 26.67
N GLY A 121 -20.69 13.42 27.07
CA GLY A 121 -19.52 13.96 26.35
C GLY A 121 -18.27 13.07 26.35
N ASP A 122 -18.26 12.02 27.16
CA ASP A 122 -17.17 11.06 27.33
C ASP A 122 -17.51 9.69 26.73
N ILE A 123 -18.65 9.57 26.04
CA ILE A 123 -19.02 8.42 25.21
C ILE A 123 -18.95 8.79 23.73
N TYR A 124 -18.58 7.83 22.89
CA TYR A 124 -18.77 7.93 21.45
C TYR A 124 -19.73 6.85 20.91
N LEU A 125 -20.41 7.19 19.81
CA LEU A 125 -21.25 6.25 19.09
C LEU A 125 -20.51 5.75 17.85
N ASP A 126 -20.44 4.44 17.72
CA ASP A 126 -20.01 3.75 16.50
C ASP A 126 -20.98 2.59 16.19
N GLN A 127 -20.63 1.67 15.29
CA GLN A 127 -21.40 0.45 15.07
C GLN A 127 -21.61 -0.31 16.39
N PRO A 128 -22.84 -0.83 16.67
CA PRO A 128 -23.98 -0.95 15.76
C PRO A 128 -24.91 0.29 15.69
N TYR A 129 -24.64 1.34 16.44
CA TYR A 129 -25.55 2.48 16.58
C TYR A 129 -25.46 3.46 15.40
N LYS A 130 -24.24 3.75 14.93
CA LYS A 130 -23.97 4.65 13.80
C LYS A 130 -22.62 4.31 13.19
N GLN A 131 -22.52 4.21 11.86
CA GLN A 131 -21.20 4.10 11.22
C GLN A 131 -20.42 5.40 11.43
N THR A 132 -19.49 5.41 12.40
CA THR A 132 -18.63 6.57 12.62
C THR A 132 -17.15 6.27 12.44
N ASP A 133 -16.74 5.00 12.56
CA ASP A 133 -15.33 4.59 12.56
C ASP A 133 -14.52 5.22 13.70
N LEU A 134 -15.18 5.81 14.71
CA LEU A 134 -14.51 6.41 15.88
C LEU A 134 -13.75 5.37 16.70
N SER A 135 -14.20 4.12 16.68
CA SER A 135 -13.48 2.98 17.27
C SER A 135 -12.07 2.82 16.69
N ALA A 136 -11.84 3.13 15.41
CA ALA A 136 -10.53 3.04 14.77
C ALA A 136 -9.51 4.05 15.34
N TYR A 137 -10.01 5.13 15.95
CA TYR A 137 -9.21 6.13 16.66
C TYR A 137 -9.11 5.82 18.17
N TYR A 138 -10.25 5.74 18.88
CA TYR A 138 -10.25 5.66 20.35
C TYR A 138 -9.71 4.32 20.88
N SER A 139 -9.95 3.20 20.19
CA SER A 139 -9.49 1.88 20.66
C SER A 139 -7.97 1.75 20.69
N ARG A 140 -7.25 2.65 20.00
CA ARG A 140 -5.77 2.67 19.99
C ARG A 140 -5.16 3.14 21.31
N PHE A 141 -5.95 3.79 22.16
CA PHE A 141 -5.50 4.29 23.46
C PHE A 141 -5.88 3.35 24.63
N GLY A 142 -6.68 2.32 24.39
CA GLY A 142 -7.11 1.38 25.44
C GLY A 142 -7.76 2.11 26.62
N GLU A 143 -7.25 1.86 27.83
CA GLU A 143 -7.75 2.49 29.07
C GLU A 143 -7.44 4.00 29.17
N ASP A 144 -6.46 4.50 28.41
CA ASP A 144 -6.08 5.92 28.37
C ASP A 144 -6.96 6.75 27.42
N ALA A 145 -7.97 6.13 26.78
CA ALA A 145 -8.86 6.83 25.86
C ALA A 145 -9.71 7.89 26.59
N GLU A 146 -9.71 9.12 26.05
CA GLU A 146 -10.58 10.21 26.56
C GLU A 146 -12.09 9.92 26.39
N CYS A 147 -12.46 8.86 25.66
CA CYS A 147 -13.83 8.56 25.30
C CYS A 147 -14.03 7.05 25.16
N ALA A 148 -15.09 6.51 25.75
CA ALA A 148 -15.43 5.09 25.68
C ALA A 148 -16.55 4.81 24.65
N PRO A 149 -16.58 3.63 24.01
CA PRO A 149 -17.69 3.23 23.15
C PRO A 149 -18.95 2.99 23.99
N LEU A 150 -20.11 3.39 23.47
CA LEU A 150 -21.40 3.08 24.09
C LEU A 150 -21.61 1.55 24.17
N HIS A 151 -21.90 1.03 25.36
CA HIS A 151 -21.99 -0.42 25.60
C HIS A 151 -23.08 -1.10 24.75
N ALA A 152 -22.79 -2.29 24.19
CA ALA A 152 -23.73 -3.03 23.33
C ALA A 152 -25.11 -3.34 23.95
N ARG A 153 -25.23 -3.32 25.28
CA ARG A 153 -26.49 -3.55 26.04
C ARG A 153 -27.64 -2.67 25.59
N TYR A 154 -27.37 -1.47 25.08
CA TYR A 154 -28.43 -0.57 24.60
C TYR A 154 -29.11 -1.04 23.31
N LYS A 155 -28.63 -2.13 22.70
CA LYS A 155 -29.31 -2.78 21.57
C LYS A 155 -30.59 -3.49 22.01
N ASP A 156 -30.55 -4.11 23.19
CA ASP A 156 -31.59 -5.00 23.70
C ASP A 156 -32.27 -4.44 24.96
N CYS A 157 -32.11 -3.14 25.24
CA CYS A 157 -32.64 -2.46 26.43
C CYS A 157 -34.15 -2.14 26.37
N GLY A 158 -34.86 -2.67 25.36
CA GLY A 158 -36.30 -2.40 25.16
C GLY A 158 -36.62 -1.00 24.61
N ILE A 159 -35.61 -0.23 24.19
CA ILE A 159 -35.76 1.03 23.45
C ILE A 159 -35.21 0.82 22.04
N PRO A 160 -35.93 1.19 20.97
CA PRO A 160 -35.41 1.07 19.61
C PRO A 160 -34.04 1.74 19.44
N THR A 161 -33.09 1.04 18.81
CA THR A 161 -31.70 1.51 18.63
C THR A 161 -31.61 2.92 18.02
N LYS A 162 -32.52 3.25 17.10
CA LYS A 162 -32.61 4.60 16.50
C LYS A 162 -32.92 5.69 17.54
N ARG A 163 -33.80 5.40 18.50
CA ARG A 163 -34.16 6.34 19.58
C ARG A 163 -33.02 6.50 20.58
N VAL A 164 -32.37 5.40 20.96
CA VAL A 164 -31.17 5.45 21.81
C VAL A 164 -30.08 6.30 21.16
N ARG A 165 -29.79 6.05 19.87
CA ARG A 165 -28.83 6.84 19.11
C ARG A 165 -29.21 8.32 19.10
N ALA A 166 -30.45 8.65 18.75
CA ALA A 166 -30.91 10.04 18.69
C ALA A 166 -30.79 10.75 20.05
N PHE A 167 -31.17 10.07 21.13
CA PHE A 167 -31.00 10.56 22.50
C PHE A 167 -29.52 10.79 22.83
N ALA A 168 -28.66 9.78 22.64
CA ALA A 168 -27.24 9.87 22.94
C ALA A 168 -26.57 11.01 22.16
N GLU A 169 -26.86 11.16 20.86
CA GLU A 169 -26.39 12.29 20.06
C GLU A 169 -26.88 13.63 20.62
N ALA A 170 -28.16 13.74 20.97
CA ALA A 170 -28.75 14.97 21.49
C ALA A 170 -28.14 15.42 22.82
N VAL A 171 -27.84 14.47 23.72
CA VAL A 171 -27.28 14.78 25.04
C VAL A 171 -25.76 14.97 25.05
N GLY A 172 -25.07 14.70 23.92
CA GLY A 172 -23.67 15.07 23.72
C GLY A 172 -22.69 13.92 23.43
N ALA A 173 -23.18 12.71 23.15
CA ALA A 173 -22.32 11.61 22.71
C ALA A 173 -21.57 11.96 21.42
N ARG A 174 -20.29 11.64 21.36
CA ARG A 174 -19.43 11.96 20.22
C ARG A 174 -19.78 11.13 19.00
N VAL A 175 -19.96 11.80 17.87
CA VAL A 175 -20.18 11.17 16.55
C VAL A 175 -19.16 11.59 15.50
N GLU A 176 -18.27 12.50 15.87
CA GLU A 176 -17.23 13.05 15.02
C GLU A 176 -15.90 13.12 15.77
N LEU A 177 -14.81 13.05 15.02
CA LEU A 177 -13.46 13.15 15.57
C LEU A 177 -13.19 14.58 16.04
N LYS A 178 -12.75 14.74 17.29
CA LYS A 178 -12.55 16.04 17.93
C LYS A 178 -11.25 16.70 17.44
N ILE A 179 -11.38 17.83 16.77
CA ILE A 179 -10.26 18.74 16.50
C ILE A 179 -10.03 19.62 17.74
N LYS A 180 -8.80 19.63 18.27
CA LYS A 180 -8.42 20.47 19.42
C LYS A 180 -7.76 21.75 18.94
N ARG A 181 -8.04 22.84 19.65
CA ARG A 181 -7.29 24.10 19.52
C ARG A 181 -5.97 23.99 20.28
N GLY A 182 -4.89 24.46 19.68
CA GLY A 182 -3.56 24.55 20.27
C GLY A 182 -2.89 25.89 19.93
N GLU A 183 -1.62 25.98 20.31
CA GLU A 183 -0.77 27.16 20.09
C GLU A 183 -0.01 27.07 18.76
N CYS A 184 0.12 28.20 18.07
CA CYS A 184 0.87 28.39 16.82
C CYS A 184 2.37 28.10 16.97
N ARG A 185 2.91 28.07 18.20
CA ARG A 185 4.32 27.77 18.46
C ARG A 185 4.74 26.40 17.92
N ASN A 186 3.82 25.45 17.87
CA ASN A 186 4.04 24.09 17.37
C ASN A 186 3.76 23.96 15.87
N ASN A 187 3.36 25.05 15.19
CA ASN A 187 3.11 25.04 13.76
C ASN A 187 4.44 24.95 12.98
N PRO A 188 4.53 24.13 11.93
CA PRO A 188 5.72 24.09 11.06
C PRO A 188 6.12 25.46 10.47
N GLN A 189 5.16 26.37 10.31
CA GLN A 189 5.36 27.74 9.83
C GLN A 189 5.48 28.78 10.96
N TRP A 190 5.80 28.35 12.19
CA TRP A 190 5.93 29.24 13.35
C TRP A 190 6.89 30.41 13.08
N ALA A 191 8.00 30.19 12.36
CA ALA A 191 8.95 31.25 12.02
C ALA A 191 8.30 32.42 11.26
N TYR A 192 7.35 32.13 10.36
CA TYR A 192 6.55 33.13 9.65
C TYR A 192 5.45 33.71 10.55
N LEU A 193 4.72 32.87 11.28
CA LEU A 193 3.64 33.34 12.17
C LEU A 193 4.16 34.32 13.23
N ARG A 194 5.29 34.00 13.89
CA ARG A 194 5.88 34.84 14.93
C ARG A 194 6.49 36.14 14.42
N SER A 195 6.72 36.27 13.11
CA SER A 195 7.29 37.48 12.50
C SER A 195 6.26 38.59 12.32
N VAL A 196 5.02 38.39 12.77
CA VAL A 196 3.98 39.42 12.83
C VAL A 196 4.49 40.64 13.61
N GLY A 197 4.09 41.83 13.15
CA GLY A 197 4.49 43.09 13.74
C GLY A 197 3.95 43.31 15.16
N GLY A 198 4.54 44.27 15.85
CA GLY A 198 4.12 44.69 17.18
C GLY A 198 4.90 44.03 18.33
N GLU A 199 5.10 44.79 19.40
CA GLU A 199 5.93 44.38 20.55
C GLU A 199 5.10 43.93 21.76
N ARG A 200 3.89 44.48 21.92
CA ARG A 200 3.02 44.23 23.08
C ARG A 200 1.90 43.25 22.78
N TYR A 201 1.57 42.39 23.75
CA TYR A 201 0.45 41.45 23.68
C TYR A 201 -0.80 42.07 24.34
N THR A 202 -1.51 42.92 23.60
CA THR A 202 -2.72 43.60 24.11
C THR A 202 -4.03 43.08 23.52
N SER A 203 -3.98 42.45 22.35
CA SER A 203 -5.14 41.82 21.70
C SER A 203 -4.69 40.59 20.93
N SER A 204 -3.96 39.70 21.59
CA SER A 204 -3.32 38.56 20.94
C SER A 204 -4.33 37.53 20.43
N ARG A 205 -3.97 36.89 19.32
CA ARG A 205 -4.59 35.64 18.85
C ARG A 205 -3.49 34.62 18.68
N ASP A 206 -3.74 33.44 19.19
CA ASP A 206 -2.83 32.30 19.09
C ASP A 206 -3.71 31.06 18.96
N ASN A 207 -4.08 30.78 17.71
CA ASN A 207 -5.01 29.71 17.36
C ASN A 207 -4.37 28.83 16.32
N ASP A 208 -4.14 27.57 16.67
CA ASP A 208 -3.83 26.51 15.74
C ASP A 208 -4.73 25.30 16.05
N TYR A 209 -4.75 24.31 15.16
CA TYR A 209 -5.68 23.19 15.25
C TYR A 209 -5.00 21.89 14.88
N PHE A 210 -5.28 20.84 15.64
CA PHE A 210 -4.70 19.51 15.45
C PHE A 210 -5.65 18.45 16.00
N ILE A 211 -5.43 17.20 15.62
CA ILE A 211 -6.08 16.05 16.24
C ILE A 211 -5.02 15.33 17.08
N PRO A 212 -5.23 15.13 18.39
CA PRO A 212 -4.25 14.47 19.25
C PRO A 212 -3.79 13.12 18.67
N HIS A 213 -2.49 12.85 18.73
CA HIS A 213 -1.87 11.59 18.30
C HIS A 213 -2.16 11.15 16.84
N LEU A 214 -2.78 12.00 16.02
CA LEU A 214 -3.12 11.66 14.65
C LEU A 214 -1.86 11.29 13.82
N PRO A 215 -0.73 12.03 13.89
CA PRO A 215 0.47 11.68 13.15
C PRO A 215 0.99 10.28 13.47
N GLU A 216 0.92 9.86 14.74
CA GLU A 216 1.33 8.54 15.19
C GLU A 216 0.41 7.45 14.63
N LEU A 217 -0.90 7.67 14.68
CA LEU A 217 -1.90 6.72 14.18
C LEU A 217 -1.82 6.54 12.67
N LEU A 218 -1.58 7.62 11.92
CA LEU A 218 -1.44 7.59 10.47
C LEU A 218 -0.13 6.92 9.97
N ARG A 219 0.77 6.49 10.87
CA ARG A 219 1.89 5.60 10.49
C ARG A 219 1.41 4.18 10.15
N THR A 220 0.29 3.76 10.73
CA THR A 220 -0.35 2.46 10.48
C THR A 220 -1.82 2.68 10.11
N PRO A 221 -2.10 3.27 8.94
CA PRO A 221 -3.46 3.62 8.55
C PRO A 221 -4.30 2.37 8.33
N SER A 222 -5.58 2.45 8.71
CA SER A 222 -6.61 1.49 8.32
C SER A 222 -7.66 2.19 7.48
N LEU A 223 -8.48 1.43 6.76
CA LEU A 223 -9.53 2.01 5.91
C LEU A 223 -10.53 2.82 6.73
N GLU A 224 -10.87 2.33 7.92
CA GLU A 224 -11.79 2.94 8.89
C GLU A 224 -11.21 4.25 9.43
N LEU A 225 -9.95 4.25 9.88
CA LEU A 225 -9.28 5.48 10.34
C LEU A 225 -9.20 6.52 9.24
N SER A 226 -8.83 6.11 8.02
CA SER A 226 -8.78 7.00 6.87
C SER A 226 -10.16 7.55 6.51
N ARG A 227 -11.22 6.74 6.59
CA ARG A 227 -12.60 7.19 6.33
C ARG A 227 -13.08 8.16 7.39
N LEU A 228 -12.77 7.92 8.66
CA LEU A 228 -13.05 8.84 9.76
C LEU A 228 -12.39 10.20 9.51
N VAL A 229 -11.08 10.20 9.23
CA VAL A 229 -10.31 11.42 8.95
C VAL A 229 -10.84 12.13 7.70
N TRP A 230 -11.13 11.39 6.63
CA TRP A 230 -11.71 11.93 5.41
C TRP A 230 -13.04 12.64 5.67
N ARG A 231 -13.96 11.98 6.39
CA ARG A 231 -15.25 12.56 6.75
C ARG A 231 -15.08 13.81 7.61
N THR A 232 -14.18 13.78 8.59
CA THR A 232 -13.88 14.94 9.44
C THR A 232 -13.34 16.13 8.65
N ILE A 233 -12.51 15.91 7.62
CA ILE A 233 -11.97 17.00 6.80
C ILE A 233 -13.02 17.52 5.82
N THR A 234 -13.78 16.62 5.18
CA THR A 234 -14.79 16.99 4.18
C THR A 234 -16.01 17.67 4.77
N SER A 235 -16.31 17.47 6.07
CA SER A 235 -17.37 18.19 6.78
C SER A 235 -16.98 19.61 7.19
N LEU A 236 -15.71 20.00 7.05
CA LEU A 236 -15.26 21.36 7.36
C LEU A 236 -15.78 22.33 6.30
N ALA A 237 -16.60 23.28 6.74
CA ALA A 237 -17.08 24.38 5.91
C ALA A 237 -15.92 25.30 5.46
N SER A 238 -16.12 26.04 4.38
CA SER A 238 -15.14 26.99 3.84
C SER A 238 -14.72 28.06 4.85
N ASP A 239 -15.65 28.45 5.73
CA ASP A 239 -15.44 29.46 6.78
C ASP A 239 -14.93 28.85 8.10
N SER A 240 -14.51 27.58 8.07
CA SER A 240 -13.99 26.90 9.24
C SER A 240 -12.57 27.37 9.56
N ASP A 241 -12.39 27.91 10.77
CA ASP A 241 -11.07 28.27 11.29
C ASP A 241 -10.12 27.05 11.42
N TYR A 242 -10.62 25.80 11.39
CA TYR A 242 -9.82 24.60 11.64
C TYR A 242 -8.71 24.34 10.61
N LEU A 243 -8.85 24.87 9.39
CA LEU A 243 -7.87 24.69 8.32
C LEU A 243 -6.72 25.70 8.37
N GLN A 244 -6.83 26.77 9.19
CA GLN A 244 -5.86 27.84 9.25
C GLN A 244 -5.38 28.12 10.68
N ALA A 245 -4.08 28.35 10.82
CA ALA A 245 -3.50 28.92 12.03
C ALA A 245 -3.54 30.45 11.96
N VAL A 246 -3.84 31.10 13.08
CA VAL A 246 -3.94 32.56 13.19
C VAL A 246 -3.07 33.04 14.35
N PHE A 247 -2.11 33.91 14.03
CA PHE A 247 -1.25 34.53 15.04
C PHE A 247 -1.26 36.07 14.97
N ARG A 248 -1.45 36.70 16.12
CA ARG A 248 -1.45 38.16 16.30
C ARG A 248 -0.94 38.52 17.68
N ARG A 249 -0.14 39.58 17.79
CA ARG A 249 0.28 40.15 19.09
C ARG A 249 -0.65 41.28 19.55
N ASN A 250 -0.94 42.21 18.65
CA ASN A 250 -1.89 43.30 18.86
C ASN A 250 -2.54 43.71 17.53
N TYR A 251 -3.60 44.52 17.60
CA TYR A 251 -4.37 44.92 16.42
C TYR A 251 -3.55 45.74 15.41
N SER A 252 -2.69 46.66 15.87
CA SER A 252 -1.90 47.53 14.99
C SER A 252 -0.73 46.80 14.29
N GLY A 253 -0.26 45.69 14.86
CA GLY A 253 0.83 44.87 14.32
C GLY A 253 0.42 43.93 13.18
N GLY A 254 -0.86 43.89 12.81
CA GLY A 254 -1.40 42.99 11.79
C GLY A 254 -1.65 41.57 12.31
N THR A 255 -2.07 40.68 11.40
CA THR A 255 -2.36 39.26 11.70
C THR A 255 -1.72 38.40 10.62
N HIS A 256 -1.01 37.35 11.02
CA HIS A 256 -0.47 36.35 10.10
C HIS A 256 -1.36 35.10 10.10
N TYR A 257 -1.50 34.52 8.92
CA TYR A 257 -2.29 33.31 8.66
C TYR A 257 -1.40 32.26 8.01
N ALA A 258 -1.52 31.02 8.43
CA ALA A 258 -0.81 29.89 7.84
C ALA A 258 -1.75 28.67 7.78
N ASP A 259 -1.32 27.60 7.11
CA ASP A 259 -2.04 26.32 7.21
C ASP A 259 -1.95 25.80 8.65
N SER A 260 -3.05 25.24 9.17
CA SER A 260 -3.07 24.67 10.52
C SER A 260 -2.17 23.43 10.62
N ARG A 261 -1.78 23.08 11.85
CA ARG A 261 -1.05 21.83 12.11
C ARG A 261 -1.77 20.61 11.57
N LEU A 262 -3.09 20.55 11.71
CA LEU A 262 -3.94 19.52 11.12
C LEU A 262 -3.65 19.36 9.62
N VAL A 263 -3.65 20.46 8.86
CA VAL A 263 -3.37 20.44 7.42
C VAL A 263 -1.95 19.94 7.12
N HIS A 264 -0.94 20.43 7.86
CA HIS A 264 0.45 19.98 7.69
C HIS A 264 0.62 18.48 7.98
N GLU A 265 0.06 18.01 9.09
CA GLU A 265 0.12 16.61 9.54
C GLU A 265 -0.56 15.70 8.49
N LEU A 266 -1.71 16.10 7.96
CA LEU A 266 -2.45 15.36 6.93
C LEU A 266 -1.75 15.35 5.57
N ARG A 267 -1.12 16.45 5.15
CA ARG A 267 -0.35 16.52 3.89
C ARG A 267 0.88 15.60 3.92
N ALA A 268 1.53 15.51 5.09
CA ALA A 268 2.75 14.74 5.26
C ALA A 268 2.49 13.23 5.34
N ALA A 269 1.38 12.81 5.94
CA ALA A 269 1.07 11.41 6.18
C ALA A 269 0.56 10.66 4.94
N ARG A 270 0.85 9.35 4.87
CA ARG A 270 0.37 8.44 3.83
C ARG A 270 -0.89 7.72 4.29
N TRP A 271 -2.02 8.39 4.22
CA TRP A 271 -3.28 7.90 4.80
C TRP A 271 -4.44 7.85 3.82
N VAL A 272 -4.31 8.40 2.61
CA VAL A 272 -5.37 8.33 1.62
C VAL A 272 -5.31 6.96 0.94
N PRO A 273 -6.35 6.13 1.05
CA PRO A 273 -6.36 4.83 0.40
C PRO A 273 -6.42 5.02 -1.12
N GLN A 274 -5.66 4.17 -1.79
CA GLN A 274 -5.73 3.91 -3.22
C GLN A 274 -6.03 2.42 -3.36
N GLY A 275 -6.63 2.02 -4.49
CA GLY A 275 -6.90 0.62 -4.79
C GLY A 275 -5.74 -0.33 -4.44
N ASN A 276 -6.07 -1.59 -4.15
CA ASN A 276 -5.13 -2.64 -3.73
C ASN A 276 -4.52 -2.42 -2.33
N GLY A 277 -5.25 -1.76 -1.40
CA GLY A 277 -4.83 -1.62 0.00
C GLY A 277 -3.61 -0.71 0.23
N LYS A 278 -3.25 0.11 -0.77
CA LYS A 278 -2.11 1.02 -0.70
C LYS A 278 -2.56 2.37 -0.14
N PHE A 279 -1.75 2.97 0.74
CA PHE A 279 -1.98 4.34 1.21
C PHE A 279 -0.91 5.31 0.69
N VAL A 280 -1.34 6.47 0.24
CA VAL A 280 -0.50 7.53 -0.34
C VAL A 280 -0.75 8.87 0.33
N ARG A 281 0.13 9.84 0.06
CA ARG A 281 -0.09 11.22 0.51
C ARG A 281 -1.26 11.84 -0.27
N PRO A 282 -2.03 12.77 0.31
CA PRO A 282 -3.14 13.40 -0.41
C PRO A 282 -2.74 13.97 -1.78
N ALA A 283 -1.56 14.61 -1.89
CA ALA A 283 -1.09 15.19 -3.14
C ALA A 283 -0.80 14.16 -4.25
N GLU A 284 -0.50 12.90 -3.88
CA GLU A 284 -0.23 11.80 -4.81
C GLU A 284 -1.49 11.01 -5.19
N ALA A 285 -2.60 11.23 -4.49
CA ALA A 285 -3.81 10.46 -4.62
C ALA A 285 -4.56 10.80 -5.92
N SER A 286 -5.19 9.78 -6.51
CA SER A 286 -6.17 9.94 -7.58
C SER A 286 -7.58 9.76 -7.02
N SER A 287 -8.52 10.61 -7.44
CA SER A 287 -9.94 10.48 -7.11
C SER A 287 -10.56 9.22 -7.72
N GLU A 288 -10.05 8.76 -8.87
CA GLU A 288 -10.53 7.55 -9.56
C GLU A 288 -10.19 6.25 -8.83
N LEU A 289 -9.18 6.28 -7.95
CA LEU A 289 -8.69 5.12 -7.20
C LEU A 289 -9.18 5.09 -5.75
N LEU A 290 -10.08 6.01 -5.37
CA LEU A 290 -10.67 6.04 -4.04
C LEU A 290 -11.68 4.89 -3.86
N PRO A 291 -11.63 4.17 -2.74
CA PRO A 291 -12.61 3.14 -2.43
C PRO A 291 -13.96 3.72 -2.00
N GLU A 292 -14.97 2.87 -1.87
CA GLU A 292 -16.30 3.26 -1.42
C GLU A 292 -16.27 3.89 -0.01
N GLY A 293 -17.05 4.96 0.19
CA GLY A 293 -17.12 5.74 1.43
C GLY A 293 -16.23 6.97 1.49
N PHE A 294 -15.48 7.27 0.43
CA PHE A 294 -14.63 8.46 0.29
C PHE A 294 -15.26 9.43 -0.71
N ALA A 295 -16.32 10.12 -0.29
CA ALA A 295 -16.99 11.10 -1.15
C ALA A 295 -16.00 12.19 -1.58
N PHE A 296 -15.90 12.42 -2.88
CA PHE A 296 -14.96 13.37 -3.47
C PHE A 296 -15.70 14.52 -4.15
N ASP A 297 -15.35 15.75 -3.76
CA ASP A 297 -15.78 16.98 -4.39
C ASP A 297 -14.58 17.90 -4.57
N LEU A 298 -14.29 18.29 -5.81
CA LEU A 298 -13.18 19.17 -6.17
C LEU A 298 -13.31 20.55 -5.48
N GLY A 299 -14.53 21.00 -5.19
CA GLY A 299 -14.80 22.26 -4.50
C GLY A 299 -14.62 22.21 -2.99
N ASN A 300 -14.38 21.03 -2.40
CA ASN A 300 -14.32 20.88 -0.96
C ASN A 300 -13.10 21.62 -0.35
N PRO A 301 -13.32 22.56 0.59
CA PRO A 301 -12.24 23.35 1.19
C PRO A 301 -11.18 22.50 1.89
N GLY A 302 -11.60 21.44 2.59
CA GLY A 302 -10.70 20.52 3.28
C GLY A 302 -9.81 19.74 2.32
N LEU A 303 -10.37 19.24 1.21
CA LEU A 303 -9.59 18.53 0.18
C LEU A 303 -8.59 19.46 -0.54
N LYS A 304 -9.01 20.70 -0.80
CA LYS A 304 -8.12 21.74 -1.34
C LYS A 304 -7.00 22.08 -0.34
N ALA A 305 -7.33 22.20 0.95
CA ALA A 305 -6.35 22.49 1.99
C ALA A 305 -5.30 21.37 2.09
N ILE A 306 -5.65 20.10 1.97
CA ILE A 306 -4.66 19.01 1.95
C ILE A 306 -3.98 18.80 0.58
N GLN A 307 -4.24 19.67 -0.41
CA GLN A 307 -3.68 19.63 -1.75
C GLN A 307 -3.90 18.29 -2.46
N PHE A 308 -5.10 17.72 -2.32
CA PHE A 308 -5.44 16.44 -2.94
C PHE A 308 -5.15 16.45 -4.45
N GLY A 309 -4.45 15.44 -4.96
CA GLY A 309 -4.18 15.25 -6.39
C GLY A 309 -3.16 16.20 -7.04
N ALA A 310 -2.63 17.18 -6.31
CA ALA A 310 -1.77 18.22 -6.89
C ALA A 310 -0.48 17.68 -7.57
N GLU A 311 0.14 16.63 -7.03
CA GLU A 311 1.30 15.99 -7.66
C GLU A 311 0.90 15.07 -8.82
N ALA A 312 -0.24 14.39 -8.72
CA ALA A 312 -0.77 13.55 -9.80
C ALA A 312 -1.08 14.39 -11.04
N ASP A 313 -1.73 15.54 -10.86
CA ASP A 313 -2.03 16.51 -11.92
C ASP A 313 -0.75 17.07 -12.53
N ARG A 314 0.23 17.46 -11.70
CA ARG A 314 1.52 17.95 -12.17
C ARG A 314 2.26 16.90 -13.00
N ARG A 315 2.23 15.62 -12.58
CA ARG A 315 2.87 14.52 -13.32
C ARG A 315 2.18 14.31 -14.67
N SER A 316 0.85 14.27 -14.69
CA SER A 316 0.07 14.16 -15.93
C SER A 316 0.37 15.31 -16.90
N ALA A 317 0.40 16.56 -16.41
CA ALA A 317 0.75 17.73 -17.20
C ALA A 317 2.19 17.67 -17.73
N GLN A 318 3.14 17.20 -16.93
CA GLN A 318 4.53 17.00 -17.37
C GLN A 318 4.64 15.92 -18.46
N GLU A 319 3.88 14.84 -18.35
CA GLU A 319 3.85 13.74 -19.30
C GLU A 319 3.25 14.20 -20.64
N GLN A 320 2.12 14.90 -20.60
CA GLN A 320 1.51 15.54 -21.76
C GLN A 320 2.44 16.55 -22.44
N LEU A 321 3.22 17.32 -21.66
CA LEU A 321 4.22 18.23 -22.20
C LEU A 321 5.35 17.47 -22.90
N LYS A 322 5.86 16.40 -22.32
CA LYS A 322 6.89 15.54 -22.94
C LYS A 322 6.39 14.93 -24.24
N ASP A 323 5.16 14.42 -24.26
CA ASP A 323 4.55 13.87 -25.46
C ASP A 323 4.33 14.95 -26.53
N SER A 324 3.91 16.16 -26.13
CA SER A 324 3.78 17.29 -27.05
C SER A 324 5.11 17.67 -27.69
N ILE A 325 6.20 17.70 -26.91
CA ILE A 325 7.56 17.94 -27.41
C ILE A 325 7.98 16.83 -28.39
N ALA A 326 7.73 15.57 -28.05
CA ALA A 326 8.07 14.43 -28.90
C ALA A 326 7.33 14.48 -30.24
N LYS A 327 6.02 14.79 -30.22
CA LYS A 327 5.21 14.97 -31.43
C LYS A 327 5.69 16.13 -32.28
N LYS A 328 6.06 17.26 -31.67
CA LYS A 328 6.68 18.39 -32.39
C LYS A 328 8.03 18.03 -33.01
N ALA A 329 8.78 17.11 -32.39
CA ALA A 329 10.04 16.59 -32.92
C ALA A 329 9.87 15.46 -33.95
N GLY A 330 8.63 15.11 -34.34
CA GLY A 330 8.34 14.10 -35.36
C GLY A 330 8.26 12.66 -34.83
N PHE A 331 8.27 12.45 -33.52
CA PHE A 331 8.12 11.13 -32.89
C PHE A 331 6.68 10.88 -32.46
N ALA A 332 6.27 9.61 -32.38
CA ALA A 332 4.91 9.25 -32.00
C ALA A 332 4.56 9.63 -30.53
N ASP A 333 5.52 9.43 -29.63
CA ASP A 333 5.39 9.66 -28.18
C ASP A 333 6.76 9.95 -27.54
N ALA A 334 6.76 10.35 -26.26
CA ALA A 334 7.99 10.62 -25.51
C ALA A 334 8.93 9.41 -25.43
N GLY A 335 8.38 8.19 -25.38
CA GLY A 335 9.17 6.95 -25.37
C GLY A 335 9.92 6.73 -26.69
N ALA A 336 9.31 7.04 -27.83
CA ALA A 336 9.93 6.96 -29.15
C ALA A 336 11.06 7.97 -29.30
N LEU A 337 10.87 9.19 -28.80
CA LEU A 337 11.93 10.20 -28.75
C LEU A 337 13.11 9.73 -27.88
N GLU A 338 12.86 9.17 -26.70
CA GLU A 338 13.93 8.65 -25.85
C GLU A 338 14.66 7.45 -26.46
N ARG A 339 13.94 6.54 -27.14
CA ARG A 339 14.59 5.45 -27.90
C ARG A 339 15.51 6.00 -28.99
N ALA A 340 15.08 7.02 -29.73
CA ALA A 340 15.88 7.65 -30.77
C ALA A 340 17.12 8.34 -30.21
N LYS A 341 17.01 9.04 -29.06
CA LYS A 341 18.17 9.62 -28.36
C LYS A 341 19.17 8.55 -27.93
N ARG A 342 18.69 7.43 -27.39
CA ARG A 342 19.56 6.31 -26.99
C ARG A 342 20.31 5.72 -28.19
N PHE A 343 19.65 5.58 -29.34
CA PHE A 343 20.30 5.13 -30.57
C PHE A 343 21.33 6.14 -31.09
N ALA A 344 20.97 7.43 -31.12
CA ALA A 344 21.87 8.50 -31.54
C ALA A 344 23.10 8.65 -30.63
N ALA A 345 23.02 8.22 -29.38
CA ALA A 345 24.13 8.22 -28.43
C ALA A 345 25.11 7.05 -28.63
N LEU A 346 24.78 6.04 -29.45
CA LEU A 346 25.71 4.97 -29.80
C LEU A 346 26.84 5.50 -30.69
N PRO A 347 28.05 4.91 -30.66
CA PRO A 347 29.10 5.24 -31.62
C PRO A 347 28.60 5.09 -33.06
N GLN A 348 29.04 5.97 -33.96
CA GLN A 348 28.58 5.98 -35.34
C GLN A 348 28.82 4.63 -36.05
N GLU A 349 29.95 3.98 -35.79
CA GLU A 349 30.28 2.66 -36.34
C GLU A 349 29.25 1.59 -35.95
N GLU A 350 28.70 1.65 -34.74
CA GLU A 350 27.67 0.70 -34.29
C GLU A 350 26.31 0.97 -34.94
N GLN A 351 25.98 2.25 -35.13
CA GLN A 351 24.76 2.65 -35.84
C GLN A 351 24.80 2.16 -37.29
N GLU A 352 25.92 2.37 -37.99
CA GLU A 352 26.12 1.94 -39.37
C GLU A 352 26.14 0.41 -39.49
N ARG A 353 26.80 -0.30 -38.56
CA ARG A 353 26.77 -1.77 -38.51
C ARG A 353 25.35 -2.30 -38.37
N PHE A 354 24.53 -1.70 -37.49
CA PHE A 354 23.13 -2.10 -37.30
C PHE A 354 22.32 -2.00 -38.60
N PHE A 355 22.46 -0.90 -39.35
CA PHE A 355 21.77 -0.75 -40.64
C PHE A 355 22.31 -1.72 -41.69
N ALA A 356 23.63 -1.89 -41.79
CA ALA A 356 24.27 -2.78 -42.76
C ALA A 356 23.85 -4.25 -42.57
N GLU A 357 23.73 -4.73 -41.33
CA GLU A 357 23.25 -6.08 -41.02
C GLU A 357 21.80 -6.28 -41.43
N ARG A 358 20.93 -5.31 -41.14
CA ARG A 358 19.50 -5.38 -41.52
C ARG A 358 19.31 -5.36 -43.03
N GLU A 359 20.07 -4.54 -43.74
CA GLU A 359 20.05 -4.53 -45.20
C GLU A 359 20.57 -5.83 -45.81
N LYS A 360 21.64 -6.41 -45.26
CA LYS A 360 22.15 -7.72 -45.70
C LYS A 360 21.14 -8.83 -45.45
N ALA A 361 20.50 -8.85 -44.29
CA ALA A 361 19.44 -9.81 -43.97
C ALA A 361 18.24 -9.67 -44.93
N ALA A 362 17.85 -8.45 -45.28
CA ALA A 362 16.78 -8.20 -46.26
C ALA A 362 17.17 -8.64 -47.68
N LYS A 363 18.46 -8.57 -48.04
CA LYS A 363 18.99 -8.97 -49.36
C LYS A 363 19.30 -10.46 -49.47
N ALA A 364 19.44 -11.18 -48.36
CA ALA A 364 19.62 -12.63 -48.34
C ALA A 364 18.30 -13.36 -48.66
N ALA A 365 17.81 -13.19 -49.89
CA ALA A 365 16.70 -13.97 -50.40
C ALA A 365 17.14 -15.43 -50.55
N ILE A 366 16.36 -16.34 -49.99
CA ILE A 366 16.43 -17.77 -50.30
C ILE A 366 16.39 -17.92 -51.83
N PRO A 367 17.23 -18.75 -52.46
CA PRO A 367 17.15 -18.95 -53.90
C PRO A 367 15.81 -19.62 -54.24
N ASP A 368 14.83 -18.83 -54.69
CA ASP A 368 13.57 -19.35 -55.20
C ASP A 368 13.68 -19.52 -56.71
N ARG A 369 13.90 -20.77 -57.14
CA ARG A 369 14.09 -21.10 -58.56
C ARG A 369 12.74 -21.48 -59.14
N ASN A 370 12.10 -20.56 -59.85
CA ASN A 370 10.84 -20.83 -60.55
C ASN A 370 10.97 -22.03 -61.50
N LEU A 371 10.25 -23.13 -61.22
CA LEU A 371 10.23 -24.33 -62.05
C LEU A 371 9.33 -24.08 -63.28
N ILE A 372 9.94 -23.99 -64.46
CA ILE A 372 9.26 -23.70 -65.74
C ILE A 372 8.28 -24.83 -66.16
N ASN A 373 8.35 -26.02 -65.55
CA ASN A 373 7.37 -27.10 -65.73
C ASN A 373 7.38 -28.10 -64.54
N PRO A 374 6.56 -27.85 -63.50
CA PRO A 374 6.57 -28.65 -62.26
C PRO A 374 6.23 -30.12 -62.47
N GLN A 375 5.30 -30.42 -63.39
CA GLN A 375 4.84 -31.78 -63.65
C GLN A 375 5.92 -32.65 -64.29
N ARG A 376 6.66 -32.09 -65.26
CA ARG A 376 7.79 -32.80 -65.89
C ARG A 376 8.94 -33.01 -64.90
N HIS A 377 9.24 -32.03 -64.06
CA HIS A 377 10.26 -32.18 -63.03
C HIS A 377 9.87 -33.25 -62.01
N ALA A 378 8.62 -33.23 -61.51
CA ALA A 378 8.12 -34.24 -60.59
C ALA A 378 8.18 -35.66 -61.18
N ARG A 379 7.83 -35.82 -62.47
CA ARG A 379 7.93 -37.11 -63.15
C ARG A 379 9.38 -37.58 -63.29
N ASN A 380 10.31 -36.70 -63.67
CA ASN A 380 11.73 -37.06 -63.75
C ASN A 380 12.30 -37.43 -62.37
N VAL A 381 11.90 -36.71 -61.31
CA VAL A 381 12.29 -37.04 -59.93
C VAL A 381 11.68 -38.37 -59.49
N ALA A 382 10.44 -38.69 -59.89
CA ALA A 382 9.82 -39.97 -59.60
C ALA A 382 10.51 -41.14 -60.34
N GLU A 383 10.89 -40.95 -61.60
CA GLU A 383 11.70 -41.92 -62.36
C GLU A 383 13.07 -42.11 -61.71
N GLN A 384 13.77 -41.03 -61.31
CA GLN A 384 15.04 -41.11 -60.60
C GLN A 384 14.93 -41.73 -59.20
N ALA A 385 13.82 -41.50 -58.49
CA ALA A 385 13.57 -42.10 -57.19
C ALA A 385 13.24 -43.60 -57.30
N ALA A 386 12.61 -44.03 -58.39
CA ALA A 386 12.34 -45.43 -58.67
C ALA A 386 13.61 -46.20 -59.09
N ASP A 387 14.52 -45.55 -59.82
CA ASP A 387 15.85 -46.07 -60.17
C ASP A 387 16.90 -45.83 -59.08
N ALA A 388 16.52 -45.22 -57.93
CA ALA A 388 17.44 -45.01 -56.83
C ALA A 388 17.86 -46.37 -56.26
N PRO A 389 19.16 -46.56 -55.99
CA PRO A 389 19.63 -47.82 -55.42
C PRO A 389 18.92 -48.12 -54.11
N ASP A 390 18.56 -49.39 -53.92
CA ASP A 390 17.97 -49.86 -52.67
C ASP A 390 18.88 -49.51 -51.49
N LYS A 391 18.25 -49.17 -50.36
CA LYS A 391 18.97 -48.85 -49.12
C LYS A 391 19.50 -50.13 -48.48
N GLU A 392 20.51 -50.71 -49.09
CA GLU A 392 21.25 -51.84 -48.55
C GLU A 392 22.31 -51.34 -47.56
N SER A 393 22.29 -51.89 -46.35
CA SER A 393 23.27 -51.59 -45.31
C SER A 393 24.11 -52.82 -45.04
N GLU A 394 25.39 -52.75 -45.37
CA GLU A 394 26.38 -53.75 -45.01
C GLU A 394 26.86 -53.48 -43.56
N ILE A 395 26.69 -54.44 -42.65
CA ILE A 395 27.23 -54.34 -41.29
C ILE A 395 28.74 -54.59 -41.38
N ARG A 396 29.51 -53.51 -41.52
CA ARG A 396 30.95 -53.53 -41.30
C ARG A 396 31.21 -53.59 -39.80
N GLY A 397 32.00 -54.57 -39.36
CA GLY A 397 32.55 -54.59 -38.01
C GLY A 397 33.46 -53.38 -37.80
N ARG A 398 32.90 -52.25 -37.38
CA ARG A 398 33.68 -51.08 -36.98
C ARG A 398 34.31 -51.37 -35.62
N SER A 399 35.56 -50.96 -35.42
CA SER A 399 36.13 -50.86 -34.08
C SER A 399 35.27 -49.88 -33.27
N VAL A 400 34.50 -50.39 -32.31
CA VAL A 400 33.75 -49.54 -31.37
C VAL A 400 34.70 -49.23 -30.22
N SER A 401 35.07 -47.96 -30.07
CA SER A 401 35.87 -47.54 -28.92
C SER A 401 35.06 -47.75 -27.63
N ILE A 402 35.45 -48.74 -26.83
CA ILE A 402 34.86 -49.04 -25.53
C ILE A 402 35.13 -47.87 -24.57
N GLY A 403 34.12 -47.41 -23.82
CA GLY A 403 34.23 -46.34 -22.82
C GLY A 403 34.17 -44.90 -23.34
N ARG A 404 33.97 -44.66 -24.64
CA ARG A 404 33.85 -43.31 -25.20
C ARG A 404 32.58 -42.58 -24.76
N GLU A 405 31.48 -43.30 -24.62
CA GLU A 405 30.18 -42.70 -24.31
C GLU A 405 30.10 -42.26 -22.85
N ASP A 406 30.63 -43.07 -21.92
CA ASP A 406 30.65 -42.77 -20.49
C ASP A 406 31.45 -41.48 -20.20
N VAL A 407 32.63 -41.33 -20.81
CA VAL A 407 33.46 -40.12 -20.65
C VAL A 407 32.77 -38.87 -21.21
N LYS A 408 31.97 -39.00 -22.28
CA LYS A 408 31.22 -37.87 -22.85
C LYS A 408 30.10 -37.40 -21.92
N ILE A 409 29.44 -38.32 -21.22
CA ILE A 409 28.40 -37.97 -20.24
C ILE A 409 29.03 -37.19 -19.08
N GLU A 410 30.17 -37.65 -18.56
CA GLU A 410 30.92 -36.94 -17.51
C GLU A 410 31.40 -35.56 -17.99
N ALA A 411 31.93 -35.48 -19.22
CA ALA A 411 32.38 -34.23 -19.82
C ALA A 411 31.24 -33.22 -19.98
N GLU A 412 30.06 -33.67 -20.39
CA GLU A 412 28.89 -32.79 -20.52
C GLU A 412 28.49 -32.20 -19.17
N GLN A 413 28.45 -33.01 -18.11
CA GLN A 413 28.14 -32.54 -16.76
C GLN A 413 29.17 -31.53 -16.25
N TYR A 414 30.46 -31.83 -16.43
CA TYR A 414 31.56 -30.94 -16.09
C TYR A 414 31.43 -29.58 -16.80
N LEU A 415 31.22 -29.60 -18.12
CA LEU A 415 31.08 -28.38 -18.91
C LEU A 415 29.86 -27.54 -18.49
N ARG A 416 28.73 -28.18 -18.15
CA ARG A 416 27.53 -27.47 -17.68
C ARG A 416 27.72 -26.74 -16.35
N GLN A 417 28.64 -27.20 -15.51
CA GLN A 417 28.98 -26.55 -14.25
C GLN A 417 29.84 -25.30 -14.45
N HIS A 418 30.72 -25.31 -15.46
CA HIS A 418 31.74 -24.27 -15.62
C HIS A 418 31.39 -23.16 -16.62
N TYR A 419 30.41 -23.38 -17.51
CA TYR A 419 30.17 -22.48 -18.65
C TYR A 419 28.79 -21.85 -18.69
N ARG A 420 28.20 -21.57 -17.51
CA ARG A 420 26.99 -20.74 -17.39
C ARG A 420 27.36 -19.28 -17.09
N ASN A 421 26.62 -18.34 -17.68
CA ASN A 421 26.78 -16.91 -17.41
C ASN A 421 26.02 -16.49 -16.12
N ALA A 422 26.06 -15.20 -15.78
CA ALA A 422 25.39 -14.66 -14.58
C ALA A 422 23.86 -14.81 -14.59
N ASP A 423 23.26 -14.87 -15.79
CA ASP A 423 21.83 -15.09 -15.98
C ASP A 423 21.46 -16.60 -15.94
N GLY A 424 22.47 -17.46 -15.80
CA GLY A 424 22.32 -18.90 -15.72
C GLY A 424 22.32 -19.62 -17.07
N ASP A 425 22.54 -18.95 -18.20
CA ASP A 425 22.53 -19.55 -19.53
C ASP A 425 23.87 -20.20 -19.88
N MET A 426 23.83 -21.37 -20.52
CA MET A 426 25.02 -22.03 -21.08
C MET A 426 25.63 -21.20 -22.21
N THR A 427 26.96 -21.12 -22.23
CA THR A 427 27.73 -20.34 -23.19
C THR A 427 28.69 -21.19 -24.01
N CYS A 428 28.88 -20.81 -25.26
CA CYS A 428 29.90 -21.40 -26.12
C CYS A 428 31.27 -20.79 -25.79
N GLN A 429 32.29 -21.64 -25.64
CA GLN A 429 33.64 -21.20 -25.27
C GLN A 429 34.34 -20.32 -26.32
N ILE A 430 33.86 -20.30 -27.57
CA ILE A 430 34.46 -19.50 -28.65
C ILE A 430 33.71 -18.17 -28.86
N CYS A 431 32.38 -18.19 -29.06
CA CYS A 431 31.64 -16.94 -29.24
C CYS A 431 31.28 -16.23 -27.93
N LYS A 432 31.50 -16.86 -26.78
CA LYS A 432 31.27 -16.30 -25.44
C LYS A 432 29.82 -15.81 -25.21
N GLY A 433 28.90 -16.29 -26.05
CA GLY A 433 27.49 -15.95 -26.03
C GLY A 433 26.61 -17.15 -25.71
N PRO A 434 25.31 -16.91 -25.45
CA PRO A 434 24.35 -17.98 -25.18
C PRO A 434 24.22 -18.92 -26.38
N LEU A 435 23.92 -20.19 -26.09
CA LEU A 435 23.72 -21.21 -27.12
C LEU A 435 22.51 -20.89 -28.02
N PRO A 436 22.55 -21.30 -29.31
CA PRO A 436 21.62 -20.77 -30.32
C PRO A 436 20.18 -21.29 -30.19
N PHE A 437 19.95 -22.43 -29.55
CA PHE A 437 18.62 -23.01 -29.33
C PHE A 437 18.61 -24.02 -28.18
N LYS A 438 17.41 -24.40 -27.74
CA LYS A 438 17.15 -25.44 -26.74
C LYS A 438 16.53 -26.67 -27.40
N LEU A 439 16.77 -27.84 -26.83
CA LEU A 439 16.13 -29.10 -27.22
C LEU A 439 14.67 -29.14 -26.72
N ASP A 440 13.91 -30.13 -27.18
CA ASP A 440 12.49 -30.31 -26.81
C ASP A 440 12.27 -30.49 -25.30
N ASP A 441 13.28 -30.99 -24.58
CA ASP A 441 13.29 -31.13 -23.12
C ASP A 441 13.63 -29.83 -22.37
N GLY A 442 13.88 -28.73 -23.09
CA GLY A 442 14.25 -27.43 -22.55
C GLY A 442 15.73 -27.26 -22.21
N SER A 443 16.55 -28.30 -22.39
CA SER A 443 18.00 -28.22 -22.18
C SER A 443 18.69 -27.44 -23.31
N GLU A 444 19.75 -26.70 -22.99
CA GLU A 444 20.49 -25.97 -24.03
C GLU A 444 21.35 -26.93 -24.87
N PHE A 445 21.27 -26.80 -26.20
CA PHE A 445 22.05 -27.63 -27.12
C PHE A 445 23.47 -27.11 -27.33
N PHE A 446 24.46 -27.92 -27.00
CA PHE A 446 25.85 -27.72 -27.40
C PHE A 446 26.47 -29.04 -27.83
N GLU A 447 27.57 -28.94 -28.56
CA GLU A 447 28.37 -30.10 -28.92
C GLU A 447 29.54 -30.26 -27.97
N THR A 448 29.66 -31.45 -27.37
CA THR A 448 30.82 -31.86 -26.57
C THR A 448 31.95 -32.27 -27.51
N VAL A 449 32.92 -31.37 -27.72
CA VAL A 449 34.01 -31.52 -28.69
C VAL A 449 35.29 -31.91 -27.99
N GLU A 450 35.91 -33.01 -28.40
CA GLU A 450 37.22 -33.42 -27.88
C GLU A 450 38.27 -32.35 -28.22
N PHE A 451 38.94 -31.84 -27.19
CA PHE A 451 39.82 -30.68 -27.31
C PHE A 451 41.18 -31.10 -27.88
N LEU A 452 41.86 -32.04 -27.24
CA LEU A 452 43.18 -32.52 -27.63
C LEU A 452 43.07 -33.99 -28.08
N PRO A 453 42.81 -34.27 -29.37
CA PRO A 453 42.59 -35.64 -29.83
C PRO A 453 43.85 -36.51 -29.82
N GLY A 454 45.03 -35.94 -29.55
CA GLY A 454 46.31 -36.65 -29.51
C GLY A 454 46.64 -37.33 -28.17
N LEU A 455 45.78 -37.20 -27.15
CA LEU A 455 46.00 -37.84 -25.85
C LEU A 455 45.71 -39.34 -25.90
N ARG A 456 46.45 -40.14 -25.13
CA ARG A 456 46.34 -41.61 -25.16
C ARG A 456 45.11 -42.09 -24.39
N LYS A 457 44.84 -41.52 -23.21
CA LYS A 457 43.63 -41.82 -22.44
C LYS A 457 42.53 -40.79 -22.69
N ARG A 458 41.30 -41.23 -22.44
CA ARG A 458 40.12 -40.37 -22.49
C ARG A 458 39.94 -39.70 -21.14
N HIS A 459 39.99 -38.37 -21.13
CA HIS A 459 39.79 -37.54 -19.94
C HIS A 459 38.55 -36.67 -20.17
N PHE A 460 37.61 -36.66 -19.23
CA PHE A 460 36.40 -35.84 -19.38
C PHE A 460 36.71 -34.33 -19.36
N GLN A 461 37.86 -33.94 -18.80
CA GLN A 461 38.39 -32.58 -18.81
C GLN A 461 38.98 -32.19 -20.18
N ASN A 462 39.12 -33.12 -21.13
CA ASN A 462 39.63 -32.85 -22.48
C ASN A 462 38.51 -32.57 -23.49
N TYR A 463 37.48 -31.84 -23.08
CA TYR A 463 36.33 -31.55 -23.92
C TYR A 463 35.93 -30.08 -23.83
N LEU A 464 35.34 -29.55 -24.91
CA LEU A 464 34.82 -28.19 -25.02
C LEU A 464 33.30 -28.21 -25.23
N ALA A 465 32.61 -27.21 -24.68
CA ALA A 465 31.23 -26.87 -24.98
C ALA A 465 31.16 -25.83 -26.09
N LEU A 466 30.88 -26.28 -27.32
CA LEU A 466 30.82 -25.42 -28.50
C LEU A 466 29.41 -25.39 -29.09
N CYS A 467 28.99 -24.25 -29.64
CA CYS A 467 27.78 -24.21 -30.47
C CYS A 467 28.01 -24.97 -31.79
N PRO A 468 26.95 -25.37 -32.52
CA PRO A 468 27.07 -26.19 -33.74
C PRO A 468 28.04 -25.60 -34.77
N ASN A 469 27.98 -24.28 -34.96
CA ASN A 469 28.85 -23.59 -35.91
C ASN A 469 30.33 -23.66 -35.50
N HIS A 470 30.67 -23.33 -34.24
CA HIS A 470 32.07 -23.33 -33.79
C HIS A 470 32.60 -24.74 -33.62
N SER A 471 31.74 -25.70 -33.27
CA SER A 471 32.10 -27.12 -33.28
C SER A 471 32.51 -27.58 -34.68
N ALA A 472 31.71 -27.25 -35.70
CA ALA A 472 32.04 -27.56 -37.09
C ALA A 472 33.36 -26.88 -37.52
N MET A 473 33.55 -25.60 -37.18
CA MET A 473 34.80 -24.88 -37.45
C MET A 473 35.99 -25.55 -36.77
N TYR A 474 35.85 -25.98 -35.52
CA TYR A 474 36.92 -26.62 -34.77
C TYR A 474 37.27 -28.00 -35.32
N ARG A 475 36.28 -28.82 -35.70
CA ARG A 475 36.53 -30.18 -36.21
C ARG A 475 37.06 -30.20 -37.64
N HIS A 476 36.60 -29.29 -38.49
CA HIS A 476 36.83 -29.36 -39.93
C HIS A 476 37.75 -28.26 -40.47
N ALA A 477 37.98 -27.19 -39.70
CA ALA A 477 38.69 -26.00 -40.16
C ALA A 477 39.57 -25.35 -39.08
N ASN A 478 40.20 -26.18 -38.22
CA ASN A 478 41.12 -25.71 -37.19
C ASN A 478 42.57 -25.69 -37.72
N GLY A 479 43.10 -24.49 -37.96
CA GLY A 479 44.47 -24.27 -38.44
C GLY A 479 45.55 -24.48 -37.38
N CYS A 480 45.18 -24.61 -36.10
CA CYS A 480 46.11 -24.77 -34.99
C CYS A 480 46.22 -26.23 -34.50
N LYS A 481 45.61 -27.20 -35.21
CA LYS A 481 45.45 -28.58 -34.73
C LYS A 481 46.75 -29.27 -34.29
N GLU A 482 47.87 -28.99 -34.96
CA GLU A 482 49.15 -29.65 -34.69
C GLU A 482 49.92 -29.04 -33.52
N ILE A 483 49.66 -27.76 -33.21
CA ILE A 483 50.40 -26.98 -32.19
C ILE A 483 49.55 -26.71 -30.94
N ILE A 484 48.28 -27.09 -30.94
CA ILE A 484 47.33 -26.71 -29.89
C ILE A 484 47.70 -27.24 -28.51
N CYS A 485 48.38 -28.40 -28.42
CA CYS A 485 48.88 -28.93 -27.15
C CYS A 485 49.92 -27.98 -26.53
N ASP A 486 50.94 -27.58 -27.30
CA ASP A 486 51.98 -26.66 -26.85
C ASP A 486 51.40 -25.30 -26.45
N MET A 487 50.39 -24.83 -27.19
CA MET A 487 49.69 -23.59 -26.90
C MET A 487 48.93 -23.66 -25.56
N VAL A 488 48.35 -24.82 -25.21
CA VAL A 488 47.69 -25.03 -23.91
C VAL A 488 48.71 -25.07 -22.78
N GLU A 489 49.85 -25.73 -22.95
CA GLU A 489 50.92 -25.77 -21.93
C GLU A 489 51.43 -24.36 -21.60
N GLY A 490 51.71 -23.58 -22.66
CA GLY A 490 52.18 -22.19 -22.57
C GLY A 490 51.10 -21.16 -22.20
N LEU A 491 49.83 -21.56 -22.08
CA LEU A 491 48.73 -20.62 -21.86
C LEU A 491 48.86 -19.89 -20.52
N THR A 492 48.93 -18.56 -20.57
CA THR A 492 48.85 -17.66 -19.41
C THR A 492 47.56 -16.84 -19.49
N GLY A 493 46.63 -17.07 -18.57
CA GLY A 493 45.29 -16.47 -18.59
C GLY A 493 44.23 -17.42 -19.17
N ASN A 494 43.06 -16.88 -19.50
CA ASN A 494 41.86 -17.67 -19.79
C ASN A 494 41.50 -17.79 -21.28
N GLU A 495 42.28 -17.18 -22.18
CA GLU A 495 41.96 -17.12 -23.61
C GLU A 495 43.08 -17.71 -24.44
N LEU A 496 42.77 -18.77 -25.17
CA LEU A 496 43.68 -19.42 -26.11
C LEU A 496 43.37 -18.92 -27.52
N GLU A 497 44.31 -18.20 -28.13
CA GLU A 497 44.18 -17.74 -29.52
C GLU A 497 44.23 -18.93 -30.48
N VAL A 498 43.31 -18.99 -31.44
CA VAL A 498 43.22 -20.07 -32.45
C VAL A 498 42.77 -19.52 -33.79
N ILE A 499 43.16 -20.19 -34.86
CA ILE A 499 42.73 -19.87 -36.22
C ILE A 499 41.67 -20.88 -36.65
N LEU A 500 40.41 -20.44 -36.75
CA LEU A 500 39.28 -21.27 -37.15
C LEU A 500 38.63 -20.72 -38.42
N ALA A 501 38.55 -21.54 -39.46
CA ALA A 501 38.04 -21.16 -40.79
C ALA A 501 38.67 -19.85 -41.32
N GLN A 502 40.00 -19.73 -41.21
CA GLN A 502 40.80 -18.58 -41.64
C GLN A 502 40.47 -17.27 -40.89
N ARG A 503 39.95 -17.36 -39.67
CA ARG A 503 39.69 -16.22 -38.79
C ARG A 503 40.38 -16.40 -37.46
N ASP A 504 40.95 -15.31 -36.96
CA ASP A 504 41.52 -15.25 -35.62
C ASP A 504 40.40 -15.23 -34.59
N MET A 505 40.39 -16.22 -33.71
CA MET A 505 39.39 -16.40 -32.66
C MET A 505 40.07 -16.78 -31.35
N THR A 506 39.31 -16.77 -30.24
CA THR A 506 39.81 -17.23 -28.95
C THR A 506 38.90 -18.32 -28.37
N ILE A 507 39.51 -19.33 -27.75
CA ILE A 507 38.82 -20.32 -26.92
C ILE A 507 38.97 -19.86 -25.48
N TYR A 508 37.84 -19.59 -24.82
CA TYR A 508 37.81 -19.29 -23.40
C TYR A 508 37.83 -20.58 -22.58
N LEU A 509 38.81 -20.68 -21.68
CA LEU A 509 38.91 -21.73 -20.68
C LEU A 509 38.73 -21.11 -19.29
N SER A 510 37.85 -21.69 -18.48
CA SER A 510 37.71 -21.23 -17.08
C SER A 510 39.01 -21.52 -16.32
N ALA A 511 39.27 -20.78 -15.24
CA ALA A 511 40.49 -20.98 -14.46
C ALA A 511 40.61 -22.44 -13.94
N VAL A 512 39.49 -23.06 -13.59
CA VAL A 512 39.42 -24.47 -13.17
C VAL A 512 39.76 -25.39 -14.34
N HIS A 513 39.15 -25.17 -15.50
CA HIS A 513 39.37 -26.00 -16.68
C HIS A 513 40.82 -25.94 -17.18
N ILE A 514 41.50 -24.80 -17.02
CA ILE A 514 42.94 -24.67 -17.34
C ILE A 514 43.80 -25.52 -16.41
N VAL A 515 43.55 -25.45 -15.10
CA VAL A 515 44.30 -26.25 -14.12
C VAL A 515 44.10 -27.74 -14.41
N ASP A 516 42.86 -28.14 -14.67
CA ASP A 516 42.50 -29.52 -14.93
C ASP A 516 43.13 -30.06 -16.23
N ILE A 517 43.04 -29.33 -17.34
CA ILE A 517 43.62 -29.79 -18.61
C ILE A 517 45.15 -29.83 -18.57
N LYS A 518 45.79 -28.91 -17.86
CA LYS A 518 47.25 -28.96 -17.65
C LYS A 518 47.66 -30.15 -16.79
N ALA A 519 46.88 -30.51 -15.77
CA ALA A 519 47.11 -31.71 -14.98
C ALA A 519 46.94 -32.98 -15.82
N VAL A 520 45.97 -33.02 -16.73
CA VAL A 520 45.79 -34.10 -17.71
C VAL A 520 47.02 -34.24 -18.61
N LEU A 521 47.52 -33.13 -19.18
CA LEU A 521 48.73 -33.15 -20.01
C LEU A 521 49.96 -33.68 -19.25
N ALA A 522 50.15 -33.23 -18.00
CA ALA A 522 51.22 -33.72 -17.15
C ALA A 522 51.09 -35.22 -16.83
N ALA A 523 49.86 -35.72 -16.63
CA ALA A 523 49.60 -37.14 -16.39
C ALA A 523 49.86 -38.00 -17.65
N GLU A 524 49.46 -37.51 -18.83
CA GLU A 524 49.69 -38.15 -20.12
C GLU A 524 51.18 -38.25 -20.47
N ALA A 525 51.96 -37.22 -20.17
CA ALA A 525 53.41 -37.21 -20.37
C ALA A 525 54.13 -38.28 -19.53
N ASN A 526 53.57 -38.64 -18.36
CA ASN A 526 54.12 -39.64 -17.45
C ASN A 526 53.65 -41.08 -17.73
N LEU A 527 52.87 -41.30 -18.80
CA LEU A 527 52.46 -42.65 -19.18
C LEU A 527 53.64 -43.43 -19.78
N PRO A 528 53.86 -44.69 -19.36
CA PRO A 528 54.90 -45.53 -19.93
C PRO A 528 54.73 -45.63 -21.45
N ALA A 529 55.85 -45.66 -22.19
CA ALA A 529 55.83 -45.88 -23.63
C ALA A 529 55.15 -47.23 -23.92
N GLU A 530 54.32 -47.29 -24.95
CA GLU A 530 53.67 -48.54 -25.38
C GLU A 530 54.77 -49.56 -25.70
N ALA A 531 54.65 -50.77 -25.13
CA ALA A 531 55.44 -51.90 -25.60
C ALA A 531 54.95 -52.19 -27.02
N GLU A 532 55.87 -52.14 -27.99
CA GLU A 532 55.61 -52.61 -29.34
C GLU A 532 55.21 -54.09 -29.27
N ASP A 533 53.92 -54.40 -29.43
CA ASP A 533 53.48 -55.75 -29.76
C ASP A 533 54.03 -56.09 -31.15
N GLN A 534 55.21 -56.72 -31.13
CA GLN A 534 55.66 -57.62 -32.18
C GLN A 534 54.81 -58.90 -32.11
N ASP A 535 54.50 -59.45 -33.29
CA ASP A 535 53.76 -60.71 -33.58
C ASP A 535 52.23 -60.51 -33.77
N MET A 536 51.58 -60.89 -34.88
CA MET A 536 51.84 -61.99 -35.82
C MET A 536 51.39 -61.64 -37.26
N GLU A 537 52.09 -62.28 -38.21
CA GLU A 537 51.80 -62.45 -39.65
C GLU A 537 50.37 -62.88 -40.01
#